data_AF-A0A349DSC7-F1
#
_entry.id   AF-A0A349DSC7-F1
#
_cell.length_a   1.000
_cell.length_b   1.000
_cell.length_c   1.000
_cell.angle_alpha   90.00
_cell.angle_beta   90.00
_cell.angle_gamma   90.00
#
_symmetry.space_group_name_H-M   'P 1'
#
loop_
_entity.id
_entity.type
_entity.pdbx_description
1 polymer ?
#
loop_
_entity_poly.entity_id
_entity_poly.type
_entity_poly.pdbx_seq_one_letter_code
_entity_poly.pdbx_strand_id
1 'polypeptide(L)'
;MMRKPYRMLFMLLLLGSLTMPMQSFAQKWRNPGKFHFMYSGTIVEKGVRVPIKIGFYWDNNDGNVAGEISVPGEVIPFKGKYNNTTKEINFDGYDYMGGQKRPRYGYFFGKSVGGKINGKFARYRDPGLPSAFAVKLTKVYKK
;
A
#
# COMPACT_ATOMS: atom_id res chain seq x y z
N MET A 1 -38.38 20.95 37.91
CA MET A 1 -37.59 19.82 37.38
C MET A 1 -36.97 20.21 36.04
N MET A 2 -35.80 20.84 36.02
CA MET A 2 -35.06 21.14 34.79
C MET A 2 -34.04 20.05 34.52
N ARG A 3 -34.22 19.34 33.40
CA ARG A 3 -33.27 18.36 32.87
C ARG A 3 -31.99 19.09 32.46
N LYS A 4 -30.87 18.64 33.00
CA LYS A 4 -29.52 19.21 32.85
C LYS A 4 -28.96 18.93 31.44
N PRO A 5 -28.93 19.90 30.50
CA PRO A 5 -28.51 19.66 29.10
C PRO A 5 -27.00 19.38 28.94
N TYR A 6 -26.20 19.60 29.98
CA TYR A 6 -24.74 19.54 29.93
C TYR A 6 -24.18 18.11 29.85
N ARG A 7 -24.97 17.07 30.16
CA ARG A 7 -24.51 15.67 30.05
C ARG A 7 -24.52 15.13 28.61
N MET A 8 -25.35 15.68 27.72
CA MET A 8 -25.35 15.29 26.31
C MET A 8 -24.21 15.96 25.52
N LEU A 9 -23.78 17.16 25.92
CA LEU A 9 -22.72 17.89 25.22
C LEU A 9 -21.35 17.20 25.32
N PHE A 10 -21.08 16.50 26.43
CA PHE A 10 -19.80 15.80 26.63
C PHE A 10 -19.68 14.50 25.81
N MET A 11 -20.79 13.85 25.47
CA MET A 11 -20.77 12.64 24.62
C MET A 11 -20.53 12.95 23.14
N LEU A 12 -20.94 14.13 22.66
CA LEU A 12 -20.73 14.56 21.27
C LEU A 12 -19.28 15.01 20.99
N LEU A 13 -18.56 15.49 21.99
CA LEU A 13 -17.15 15.90 21.86
C LEU A 13 -16.17 14.71 21.80
N LEU A 14 -16.54 13.55 22.35
CA LEU A 14 -15.69 12.35 22.35
C LEU A 14 -15.81 11.50 21.06
N LEU A 15 -16.82 11.74 20.22
CA LEU A 15 -17.01 11.04 18.94
C LEU A 15 -16.31 11.74 17.76
N GLY A 16 -15.80 12.97 17.96
CA GLY A 16 -15.19 13.78 16.89
C GLY A 16 -13.68 13.59 16.67
N SER A 17 -12.98 12.84 17.52
CA SER A 17 -11.51 12.86 17.57
C SER A 17 -10.78 11.69 16.90
N LEU A 18 -11.47 10.81 16.14
CA LEU A 18 -10.81 9.63 15.52
C LEU A 18 -10.75 9.62 14.00
N THR A 19 -11.27 10.62 13.30
CA THR A 19 -11.00 10.75 11.86
C THR A 19 -9.79 11.67 11.68
N MET A 20 -8.59 11.16 11.96
CA MET A 20 -7.42 11.80 11.38
C MET A 20 -7.60 11.77 9.86
N PRO A 21 -7.67 12.93 9.18
CA PRO A 21 -7.65 12.92 7.73
C PRO A 21 -6.32 12.27 7.34
N MET A 22 -6.37 11.11 6.70
CA MET A 22 -5.22 10.59 5.98
C MET A 22 -4.78 11.73 5.06
N GLN A 23 -3.67 12.40 5.40
CA GLN A 23 -3.07 13.39 4.53
C GLN A 23 -2.86 12.70 3.19
N SER A 24 -3.65 13.10 2.21
CA SER A 24 -3.51 12.66 0.84
C SER A 24 -2.21 13.27 0.34
N PHE A 25 -1.09 12.55 0.47
CA PHE A 25 0.15 12.97 -0.16
C PHE A 25 -0.09 13.09 -1.66
N ALA A 26 0.25 14.24 -2.23
CA ALA A 26 0.08 14.52 -3.65
C ALA A 26 0.80 13.44 -4.46
N GLN A 27 0.03 12.72 -5.27
CA GLN A 27 0.45 11.43 -5.83
C GLN A 27 0.78 11.56 -7.31
N LYS A 28 2.07 11.57 -7.65
CA LYS A 28 2.55 11.60 -9.05
C LYS A 28 3.02 10.21 -9.50
N TRP A 29 2.07 9.39 -9.94
CA TRP A 29 2.34 8.11 -10.60
C TRP A 29 3.15 8.31 -11.89
N ARG A 30 4.00 7.36 -12.28
CA ARG A 30 4.72 7.46 -13.56
C ARG A 30 3.85 7.00 -14.72
N ASN A 31 3.06 5.93 -14.52
CA ASN A 31 2.14 5.41 -15.55
C ASN A 31 0.70 5.19 -15.02
N PRO A 32 -0.03 6.24 -14.62
CA PRO A 32 -1.35 6.09 -14.02
C PRO A 32 -2.39 5.46 -14.94
N GLY A 33 -2.29 5.66 -16.26
CA GLY A 33 -3.22 5.12 -17.25
C GLY A 33 -3.12 3.61 -17.48
N LYS A 34 -2.08 2.95 -16.94
CA LYS A 34 -1.90 1.50 -17.07
C LYS A 34 -2.50 0.72 -15.90
N PHE A 35 -2.93 1.38 -14.82
CA PHE A 35 -3.43 0.69 -13.63
C PHE A 35 -4.75 -0.02 -13.91
N HIS A 36 -4.87 -1.26 -13.45
CA HIS A 36 -6.13 -1.99 -13.38
C HIS A 36 -6.67 -2.02 -11.95
N PHE A 37 -5.79 -2.04 -10.94
CA PHE A 37 -6.17 -2.09 -9.53
C PHE A 37 -5.33 -1.12 -8.71
N MET A 38 -5.97 -0.46 -7.75
CA MET A 38 -5.32 0.39 -6.74
C MET A 38 -5.56 -0.16 -5.35
N TYR A 39 -4.49 -0.40 -4.62
CA TYR A 39 -4.51 -0.76 -3.21
C TYR A 39 -3.98 0.40 -2.37
N SER A 40 -4.56 0.60 -1.19
CA SER A 40 -4.12 1.60 -0.22
C SER A 40 -4.03 0.98 1.17
N GLY A 41 -3.05 1.40 1.96
CA GLY A 41 -2.91 0.95 3.33
C GLY A 41 -1.62 1.47 3.97
N THR A 42 -0.98 0.64 4.78
CA THR A 42 0.17 1.05 5.58
C THR A 42 1.23 -0.05 5.67
N ILE A 43 2.48 0.38 5.81
CA ILE A 43 3.60 -0.43 6.29
C ILE A 43 4.02 0.05 7.68
N VAL A 44 4.40 -0.87 8.56
CA VAL A 44 4.92 -0.57 9.90
C VAL A 44 6.43 -0.72 9.88
N GLU A 45 7.13 0.39 9.68
CA GLU A 45 8.60 0.43 9.70
C GLU A 45 9.09 1.00 11.02
N LYS A 46 9.92 0.24 11.76
CA LYS A 46 10.51 0.66 13.04
C LYS A 46 9.48 1.24 14.03
N GLY A 47 8.29 0.65 14.08
CA GLY A 47 7.18 1.08 14.94
C GLY A 47 6.33 2.23 14.38
N VAL A 48 6.72 2.83 13.26
CA VAL A 48 6.00 3.93 12.61
C VAL A 48 5.13 3.42 11.48
N ARG A 49 3.87 3.86 11.43
CA ARG A 49 2.96 3.59 10.32
C ARG A 49 3.24 4.55 9.16
N VAL A 50 3.76 4.03 8.07
CA VAL A 50 3.99 4.77 6.83
C VAL A 50 2.86 4.42 5.84
N PRO A 51 2.16 5.41 5.27
CA PRO A 51 1.14 5.14 4.27
C PRO A 51 1.78 4.62 2.98
N ILE A 52 1.12 3.65 2.35
CA ILE A 52 1.54 3.05 1.08
C ILE A 52 0.33 2.88 0.17
N LYS A 53 0.55 3.14 -1.12
CA LYS A 53 -0.38 2.81 -2.20
C LYS A 53 0.32 1.94 -3.23
N ILE A 54 -0.40 0.98 -3.80
CA ILE A 54 0.14 0.04 -4.79
C ILE A 54 -0.80 0.00 -5.98
N GLY A 55 -0.34 0.48 -7.12
CA GLY A 55 -1.06 0.41 -8.39
C GLY A 55 -0.52 -0.76 -9.22
N PHE A 56 -1.39 -1.68 -9.63
CA PHE A 56 -1.01 -2.85 -10.44
C PHE A 56 -1.40 -2.66 -11.91
N TYR A 57 -0.47 -2.99 -12.81
CA TYR A 57 -0.70 -3.29 -14.22
C TYR A 57 -0.82 -4.81 -14.32
N TRP A 58 -1.99 -5.36 -14.65
CA TRP A 58 -2.04 -6.82 -14.92
C TRP A 58 -1.60 -7.07 -16.35
N ASP A 59 -0.39 -7.59 -16.51
CA ASP A 59 0.17 -8.02 -17.79
C ASP A 59 0.12 -9.56 -17.84
N ASN A 60 -0.92 -10.05 -18.54
CA ASN A 60 -1.09 -11.39 -19.13
C ASN A 60 -1.58 -12.61 -18.34
N ASN A 61 -2.10 -12.52 -17.11
CA ASN A 61 -2.66 -13.71 -16.40
C ASN A 61 -1.67 -14.89 -16.17
N ASP A 62 -0.43 -14.79 -16.65
CA ASP A 62 0.64 -15.80 -16.55
C ASP A 62 1.27 -15.87 -15.15
N GLY A 63 0.60 -15.31 -14.14
CA GLY A 63 1.14 -15.19 -12.78
C GLY A 63 2.25 -14.14 -12.63
N ASN A 64 2.52 -13.32 -13.65
CA ASN A 64 3.41 -12.16 -13.53
C ASN A 64 2.60 -10.91 -13.13
N VAL A 65 3.17 -10.07 -12.27
CA VAL A 65 2.58 -8.78 -11.89
C VAL A 65 3.60 -7.65 -12.05
N ALA A 66 3.12 -6.48 -12.44
CA ALA A 66 3.92 -5.26 -12.50
C ALA A 66 3.10 -4.09 -11.97
N GLY A 67 3.76 -2.99 -11.65
CA GLY A 67 3.07 -1.82 -11.13
C GLY A 67 4.00 -0.78 -10.56
N GLU A 68 3.41 0.09 -9.74
CA GLU A 68 4.10 1.13 -9.00
C GLU A 68 3.67 1.11 -7.52
N ILE A 69 4.66 1.26 -6.63
CA ILE A 69 4.46 1.53 -5.22
C ILE A 69 4.63 3.03 -5.01
N SER A 70 3.71 3.64 -4.29
CA SER A 70 3.80 5.03 -3.86
C SER A 70 3.87 5.07 -2.34
N VAL A 71 4.93 5.70 -1.86
CA VAL A 71 5.19 6.02 -0.45
C VAL A 71 5.49 7.52 -0.34
N PRO A 72 5.51 8.12 0.86
CA PRO A 72 5.81 9.54 1.01
C PRO A 72 7.12 9.92 0.31
N GLY A 73 7.04 10.83 -0.65
CA GLY A 73 8.20 11.35 -1.39
C GLY A 73 8.70 10.48 -2.55
N GLU A 74 8.15 9.29 -2.79
CA GLU A 74 8.68 8.38 -3.81
C GLU A 74 7.62 7.54 -4.54
N VAL A 75 7.83 7.32 -5.84
CA VAL A 75 7.10 6.34 -6.65
C VAL A 75 8.08 5.40 -7.31
N ILE A 76 7.85 4.11 -7.11
CA ILE A 76 8.83 3.05 -7.31
C ILE A 76 8.19 1.98 -8.18
N PRO A 77 8.70 1.74 -9.41
CA PRO A 77 8.19 0.66 -10.22
C PRO A 77 8.56 -0.70 -9.61
N PHE A 78 7.70 -1.69 -9.82
CA PHE A 78 7.94 -3.06 -9.39
C PHE A 78 7.57 -4.09 -10.45
N LYS A 79 8.17 -5.26 -10.32
CA LYS A 79 7.80 -6.49 -11.03
C LYS A 79 7.73 -7.62 -10.00
N GLY A 80 7.01 -8.68 -10.31
CA GLY A 80 6.78 -9.74 -9.36
C GLY A 80 5.95 -10.88 -9.91
N LYS A 81 5.50 -11.73 -9.00
CA LYS A 81 4.67 -12.90 -9.28
C LYS A 81 3.46 -12.96 -8.36
N TYR A 82 2.36 -13.48 -8.90
CA TYR A 82 1.14 -13.81 -8.18
C TYR A 82 0.73 -15.24 -8.52
N ASN A 83 0.57 -16.08 -7.50
CA ASN A 83 0.09 -17.45 -7.63
C ASN A 83 -1.42 -17.48 -7.39
N ASN A 84 -2.21 -17.81 -8.41
CA ASN A 84 -3.66 -17.82 -8.29
C ASN A 84 -4.21 -18.95 -7.39
N THR A 85 -3.46 -20.03 -7.17
CA THR A 85 -3.87 -21.15 -6.32
C THR A 85 -3.59 -20.84 -4.85
N THR A 86 -2.35 -20.48 -4.51
CA THR A 86 -1.95 -20.19 -3.12
C THR A 86 -2.30 -18.78 -2.67
N LYS A 87 -2.69 -17.91 -3.61
CA LYS A 87 -2.93 -16.48 -3.44
C LYS A 87 -1.69 -15.69 -3.00
N GLU A 88 -0.51 -16.29 -3.10
CA GLU A 88 0.75 -15.65 -2.76
C GLU A 88 1.10 -14.58 -3.79
N ILE A 89 1.60 -13.45 -3.30
CA ILE A 89 2.06 -12.35 -4.13
C ILE A 89 3.40 -11.86 -3.63
N ASN A 90 4.32 -11.70 -4.56
CA ASN A 90 5.69 -11.30 -4.29
C ASN A 90 6.14 -10.28 -5.35
N PHE A 91 6.78 -9.19 -4.96
CA PHE A 91 7.29 -8.21 -5.92
C PHE A 91 8.48 -7.42 -5.37
N ASP A 92 9.39 -7.06 -6.26
CA ASP A 92 10.56 -6.24 -5.97
C ASP A 92 10.44 -4.84 -6.55
N GLY A 93 10.67 -3.84 -5.69
CA GLY A 93 10.78 -2.44 -6.11
C GLY A 93 12.18 -2.12 -6.64
N TYR A 94 12.25 -1.57 -7.86
CA TYR A 94 13.49 -1.30 -8.54
C TYR A 94 13.58 0.12 -9.09
N ASP A 95 14.78 0.49 -9.53
CA ASP A 95 15.02 1.72 -10.30
C ASP A 95 15.83 1.41 -11.56
N TYR A 96 15.83 2.34 -12.51
CA TYR A 96 16.70 2.27 -13.68
C TYR A 96 17.86 3.27 -13.51
N MET A 97 19.08 2.76 -13.40
CA MET A 97 20.29 3.58 -13.32
C MET A 97 21.22 3.20 -14.48
N GLY A 98 21.53 4.15 -15.36
CA GLY A 98 22.38 3.89 -16.53
C GLY A 98 21.82 2.80 -17.45
N GLY A 99 20.49 2.73 -17.62
CA GLY A 99 19.81 1.70 -18.43
C GLY A 99 19.70 0.32 -17.77
N GLN A 100 20.30 0.10 -16.60
CA GLN A 100 20.22 -1.17 -15.87
C GLN A 100 19.20 -1.12 -14.74
N LYS A 101 18.40 -2.18 -14.61
CA LYS A 101 17.49 -2.39 -13.46
C LYS A 101 18.33 -2.65 -12.21
N ARG A 102 18.17 -1.84 -11.17
CA ARG A 102 18.81 -2.01 -9.87
C ARG A 102 17.78 -2.16 -8.76
N PRO A 103 17.90 -3.16 -7.86
CA PRO A 103 17.06 -3.27 -6.68
C PRO A 103 17.32 -2.06 -5.77
N ARG A 104 16.28 -1.29 -5.46
CA ARG A 104 16.42 -0.01 -4.71
C ARG A 104 15.60 0.01 -3.42
N TYR A 105 14.35 -0.46 -3.48
CA TYR A 105 13.42 -0.22 -2.39
C TYR A 105 13.34 -1.40 -1.41
N GLY A 106 13.13 -2.59 -1.94
CA GLY A 106 12.98 -3.79 -1.15
C GLY A 106 12.10 -4.81 -1.85
N TYR A 107 11.80 -5.87 -1.12
CA TYR A 107 11.01 -6.99 -1.55
C TYR A 107 9.77 -7.12 -0.67
N PHE A 108 8.62 -7.21 -1.33
CA PHE A 108 7.32 -7.43 -0.71
C PHE A 108 6.89 -8.87 -0.94
N PHE A 109 6.35 -9.50 0.09
CA PHE A 109 5.80 -10.85 0.01
C PHE A 109 4.60 -10.99 0.93
N GLY A 110 3.55 -11.66 0.46
CA GLY A 110 2.30 -11.77 1.21
C GLY A 110 1.24 -12.60 0.51
N LYS A 111 0.00 -12.47 0.97
CA LYS A 111 -1.16 -13.15 0.38
C LYS A 111 -2.28 -12.17 0.06
N SER A 112 -2.89 -12.34 -1.11
CA SER A 112 -4.05 -11.58 -1.58
C SER A 112 -5.35 -12.33 -1.31
N VAL A 113 -6.11 -11.92 -0.29
CA VAL A 113 -7.36 -12.58 0.11
C VAL A 113 -8.46 -11.54 0.32
N GLY A 114 -9.60 -11.72 -0.35
CA GLY A 114 -10.77 -10.84 -0.19
C GLY A 114 -10.50 -9.37 -0.53
N GLY A 115 -9.68 -9.11 -1.56
CA GLY A 115 -9.30 -7.74 -1.95
C GLY A 115 -8.36 -7.06 -0.95
N LYS A 116 -7.72 -7.80 -0.04
CA LYS A 116 -6.68 -7.32 0.85
C LYS A 116 -5.37 -8.04 0.56
N ILE A 117 -4.26 -7.34 0.69
CA ILE A 117 -2.93 -7.94 0.66
C ILE A 117 -2.31 -7.70 2.03
N ASN A 118 -2.00 -8.78 2.73
CA ASN A 118 -1.24 -8.74 3.99
C ASN A 118 0.09 -9.43 3.76
N GLY A 119 1.16 -8.83 4.26
CA GLY A 119 2.49 -9.35 4.00
C GLY A 119 3.59 -8.69 4.81
N LYS A 120 4.80 -8.91 4.32
CA LYS A 120 6.06 -8.44 4.87
C LYS A 120 6.85 -7.70 3.80
N PHE A 121 7.61 -6.72 4.23
CA PHE A 121 8.52 -5.93 3.42
C PHE A 121 9.92 -6.00 4.01
N ALA A 122 10.89 -6.39 3.21
CA ALA A 122 12.30 -6.40 3.56
C ALA A 122 13.06 -5.42 2.66
N ARG A 123 13.90 -4.55 3.24
CA ARG A 123 14.78 -3.66 2.46
C ARG A 123 16.02 -4.43 2.03
N TYR A 124 16.50 -4.21 0.81
CA TYR A 124 17.65 -4.93 0.26
C TYR A 124 18.97 -4.78 1.04
N ARG A 125 19.12 -3.70 1.81
CA ARG A 125 20.36 -3.37 2.54
C ARG A 125 20.13 -3.18 4.04
N ASP A 126 18.98 -3.61 4.55
CA ASP A 126 18.67 -3.57 5.98
C ASP A 126 18.54 -5.01 6.49
N PRO A 127 19.45 -5.48 7.36
CA PRO A 127 19.39 -6.83 7.93
C PRO A 127 18.29 -6.97 9.00
N GLY A 128 17.55 -5.91 9.29
CA GLY A 128 16.45 -5.94 10.25
C GLY A 128 15.31 -6.88 9.86
N LEU A 129 14.45 -7.18 10.84
CA LEU A 129 13.25 -7.99 10.63
C LEU A 129 12.33 -7.33 9.58
N PRO A 130 11.72 -8.12 8.67
CA PRO A 130 10.77 -7.58 7.69
C PRO A 130 9.59 -6.85 8.35
N SER A 131 9.35 -5.63 7.87
CA SER A 131 8.24 -4.77 8.30
C SER A 131 6.91 -5.35 7.85
N ALA A 132 5.88 -5.30 8.68
CA ALA A 132 4.55 -5.75 8.29
C ALA A 132 3.87 -4.70 7.40
N PHE A 133 3.20 -5.13 6.34
CA PHE A 133 2.33 -4.24 5.55
C PHE A 133 0.95 -4.86 5.34
N ALA A 134 -0.03 -3.99 5.21
CA ALA A 134 -1.41 -4.36 4.89
C ALA A 134 -2.02 -3.30 3.98
N VAL A 135 -2.58 -3.73 2.85
CA VAL A 135 -3.27 -2.85 1.90
C VAL A 135 -4.61 -3.46 1.48
N LYS A 136 -5.58 -2.60 1.20
CA LYS A 136 -6.92 -2.98 0.72
C LYS A 136 -7.17 -2.40 -0.66
N LEU A 137 -7.87 -3.14 -1.50
CA LEU A 137 -8.34 -2.68 -2.80
C LEU A 137 -9.26 -1.48 -2.59
N THR A 138 -8.93 -0.38 -3.25
CA THR A 138 -9.60 0.93 -3.14
C THR A 138 -10.20 1.38 -4.46
N LYS A 139 -9.61 0.96 -5.59
CA LYS A 139 -10.14 1.30 -6.91
C LYS A 139 -9.87 0.18 -7.90
N VAL A 140 -10.85 -0.08 -8.76
CA VAL A 140 -10.72 -0.90 -9.96
C VAL A 140 -10.89 0.04 -11.14
N TYR A 141 -9.94 0.01 -12.07
CA TYR A 141 -10.02 0.78 -13.31
C TYR A 141 -10.63 -0.12 -14.38
N LYS A 142 -11.65 0.38 -15.07
CA LYS A 142 -12.18 -0.28 -16.27
C LYS A 142 -11.13 -0.11 -17.38
N LYS A 143 -10.81 -1.21 -18.05
CA LYS A 143 -10.07 -1.17 -19.32
C LYS A 143 -10.94 -0.55 -20.40
#